data_AF-S6H6T3-F1
#
_entry.id   AF-S6H6T3-F1
#
_cell.length_a   1.000
_cell.length_b   1.000
_cell.length_c   1.000
_cell.angle_alpha   90.00
_cell.angle_beta   90.00
_cell.angle_gamma   90.00
#
_symmetry.space_group_name_H-M   'P 1'
#
loop_
_entity.id
_entity.type
_entity.pdbx_description
1 polymer ?
#
loop_
_entity_poly.entity_id
_entity_poly.type
_entity_poly.pdbx_seq_one_letter_code
_entity_poly.pdbx_strand_id
1 'polypeptide(L)'
;MWHASSKRFGWLSAQVDPFLGEDTSAIVKHGLELSRLAPNIMIKIPGSQAGYLAIEQLVAQGCSINNTFCFTVSQFAAGLAAVERGRAKARRLGVDIAQARYVISFMIGRFGADEAFDRQARALGIGLSTEDKRWAELAVYDAIQTLLTATPSPVRLLIASIKIDGEGQDGEHCWHLERTGERTTLYTLPAPIIEFLLRRERAGRPVLPAARLAIPVQVLDKLLRIDYFKQAYQLGGLEPERFAQHPAFVTALQYACGARAELDGFIESLGMDLPQRPVNALRACAGGRT
;
A
#
# COMPACT_ATOMS: atom_id res chain seq x y z
N MET A 1 14.45 6.39 -19.28
CA MET A 1 13.95 5.08 -18.78
C MET A 1 12.69 4.60 -19.50
N TRP A 2 11.58 5.36 -19.50
CA TRP A 2 10.32 4.98 -20.16
C TRP A 2 10.49 4.59 -21.64
N HIS A 3 10.98 5.53 -22.46
CA HIS A 3 11.20 5.30 -23.89
C HIS A 3 12.23 4.19 -24.15
N ALA A 4 13.40 4.27 -23.50
CA ALA A 4 14.49 3.31 -23.67
C ALA A 4 14.11 1.85 -23.34
N SER A 5 13.18 1.66 -22.40
CA SER A 5 12.70 0.32 -22.02
C SER A 5 11.48 -0.15 -22.82
N SER A 6 11.09 0.58 -23.88
CA SER A 6 9.85 0.33 -24.62
C SER A 6 8.64 0.23 -23.69
N LYS A 7 8.49 1.22 -22.79
CA LYS A 7 7.36 1.34 -21.83
C LYS A 7 7.30 0.23 -20.76
N ARG A 8 8.35 -0.59 -20.63
CA ARG A 8 8.42 -1.62 -19.57
C ARG A 8 8.67 -1.01 -18.19
N PHE A 9 9.52 0.01 -18.10
CA PHE A 9 9.93 0.70 -16.87
C PHE A 9 9.65 2.20 -16.98
N GLY A 10 9.87 2.96 -15.91
CA GLY A 10 9.70 4.42 -15.93
C GLY A 10 8.28 4.89 -15.62
N TRP A 11 7.50 4.09 -14.90
CA TRP A 11 6.19 4.48 -14.42
C TRP A 11 6.26 5.40 -13.19
N LEU A 12 5.32 6.33 -13.09
CA LEU A 12 5.24 7.32 -12.00
C LEU A 12 3.88 7.21 -11.32
N SER A 13 3.86 7.09 -9.99
CA SER A 13 2.59 7.05 -9.25
C SER A 13 2.17 8.46 -8.84
N ALA A 14 0.98 8.90 -9.26
CA ALA A 14 0.37 10.17 -8.87
C ALA A 14 -0.84 9.90 -7.96
N GLN A 15 -0.79 10.40 -6.73
CA GLN A 15 -1.84 10.14 -5.74
C GLN A 15 -3.01 11.08 -5.92
N VAL A 16 -4.23 10.53 -5.91
CA VAL A 16 -5.46 11.33 -5.77
C VAL A 16 -5.42 12.12 -4.47
N ASP A 17 -6.05 13.29 -4.46
CA ASP A 17 -6.10 14.16 -3.29
C ASP A 17 -6.68 13.38 -2.08
N PRO A 18 -5.94 13.24 -0.96
CA PRO A 18 -6.41 12.50 0.21
C PRO A 18 -7.68 13.08 0.82
N PHE A 19 -7.95 14.36 0.58
CA PHE A 19 -9.16 15.04 1.04
C PHE A 19 -10.43 14.62 0.28
N LEU A 20 -10.35 13.84 -0.81
CA LEU A 20 -11.54 13.31 -1.48
C LEU A 20 -12.28 12.25 -0.65
N GLY A 21 -11.65 11.71 0.39
CA GLY A 21 -12.28 10.80 1.35
C GLY A 21 -12.86 9.55 0.66
N GLU A 22 -14.15 9.31 0.88
CA GLU A 22 -14.89 8.16 0.33
C GLU A 22 -15.83 8.52 -0.83
N ASP A 23 -15.62 9.67 -1.48
CA ASP A 23 -16.38 10.03 -2.68
C ASP A 23 -15.79 9.34 -3.93
N THR A 24 -16.34 8.18 -4.29
CA THR A 24 -15.92 7.42 -5.48
C THR A 24 -15.94 8.27 -6.76
N SER A 25 -16.96 9.08 -6.97
CA SER A 25 -17.09 9.88 -8.20
C SER A 25 -16.01 10.96 -8.27
N ALA A 26 -15.72 11.62 -7.16
CA ALA A 26 -14.64 12.60 -7.09
C ALA A 26 -13.26 11.94 -7.28
N ILE A 27 -13.02 10.76 -6.68
CA ILE A 27 -11.78 9.99 -6.87
C ILE A 27 -11.59 9.62 -8.35
N VAL A 28 -12.65 9.14 -9.02
CA VAL A 28 -12.58 8.78 -10.46
C VAL A 28 -12.29 10.01 -11.31
N LYS A 29 -13.00 11.13 -11.07
CA LYS A 29 -12.77 12.38 -11.80
C LYS A 29 -11.31 12.83 -11.69
N HIS A 30 -10.79 12.94 -10.46
CA HIS A 30 -9.42 13.37 -10.25
C HIS A 30 -8.40 12.35 -10.79
N GLY A 31 -8.67 11.04 -10.67
CA GLY A 31 -7.83 10.01 -11.27
C GLY A 31 -7.68 10.18 -12.78
N LEU A 32 -8.76 10.50 -13.50
CA LEU A 32 -8.71 10.76 -14.95
C LEU A 32 -7.99 12.07 -15.28
N GLU A 33 -8.04 13.08 -14.42
CA GLU A 33 -7.24 14.30 -14.59
C GLU A 33 -5.74 13.97 -14.48
N LEU A 34 -5.35 13.21 -13.45
CA LEU A 34 -3.97 12.76 -13.25
C LEU A 34 -3.47 11.88 -14.40
N SER A 35 -4.31 10.98 -14.93
CA SER A 35 -3.91 10.09 -16.02
C SER A 35 -3.57 10.81 -17.33
N ARG A 36 -4.06 12.05 -17.50
CA ARG A 36 -3.79 12.88 -18.68
C ARG A 36 -2.47 13.66 -18.59
N LEU A 37 -1.84 13.71 -17.40
CA LEU A 37 -0.58 14.43 -17.21
C LEU A 37 0.56 13.83 -18.02
N ALA A 38 0.64 12.49 -18.10
CA ALA A 38 1.63 11.77 -18.88
C ALA A 38 1.20 10.30 -19.12
N PRO A 39 1.67 9.64 -20.21
CA PRO A 39 1.26 8.28 -20.55
C PRO A 39 1.76 7.18 -19.60
N ASN A 40 2.70 7.51 -18.72
CA ASN A 40 3.35 6.59 -17.76
C ASN A 40 2.88 6.81 -16.31
N ILE A 41 1.73 7.47 -16.12
CA ILE A 41 1.13 7.68 -14.81
C ILE A 41 0.39 6.41 -14.36
N MET A 42 0.66 6.00 -13.12
CA MET A 42 -0.22 5.12 -12.34
C MET A 42 -1.01 5.99 -11.36
N ILE A 43 -2.33 5.90 -11.40
CA ILE A 43 -3.19 6.61 -10.45
C ILE A 43 -3.10 5.88 -9.12
N LYS A 44 -2.66 6.58 -8.08
CA LYS A 44 -2.46 6.02 -6.75
C LYS A 44 -3.67 6.28 -5.87
N ILE A 45 -4.35 5.21 -5.46
CA ILE A 45 -5.69 5.25 -4.86
C ILE A 45 -5.71 4.49 -3.53
N PRO A 46 -6.13 5.10 -2.41
CA PRO A 46 -6.31 4.41 -1.13
C PRO A 46 -7.24 3.19 -1.20
N GLY A 47 -6.93 2.11 -0.48
CA GLY A 47 -7.69 0.86 -0.44
C GLY A 47 -8.93 0.89 0.45
N SER A 48 -9.78 1.90 0.32
CA SER A 48 -11.12 1.92 0.93
C SER A 48 -12.15 1.24 0.03
N GLN A 49 -13.36 1.00 0.53
CA GLN A 49 -14.47 0.51 -0.31
C GLN A 49 -14.69 1.44 -1.52
N ALA A 50 -14.79 2.74 -1.26
CA ALA A 50 -14.94 3.76 -2.30
C ALA A 50 -13.76 3.77 -3.28
N GLY A 51 -12.54 3.59 -2.77
CA GLY A 51 -11.32 3.49 -3.58
C GLY A 51 -11.32 2.26 -4.50
N TYR A 52 -11.82 1.11 -4.03
CA TYR A 52 -11.94 -0.08 -4.87
C TYR A 52 -13.00 0.06 -5.97
N LEU A 53 -14.12 0.72 -5.68
CA LEU A 53 -15.09 1.08 -6.72
C LEU A 53 -14.47 2.03 -7.76
N ALA A 54 -13.65 2.99 -7.33
CA ALA A 54 -12.95 3.91 -8.24
C ALA A 54 -11.90 3.20 -9.09
N ILE A 55 -11.12 2.28 -8.50
CA ILE A 55 -10.15 1.44 -9.22
C ILE A 55 -10.82 0.69 -10.35
N GLU A 56 -11.95 0.02 -10.08
CA GLU A 56 -12.69 -0.71 -11.11
C GLU A 56 -13.07 0.20 -12.30
N GLN A 57 -13.59 1.40 -12.02
CA GLN A 57 -14.01 2.35 -13.04
C GLN A 57 -12.84 2.93 -13.85
N LEU A 58 -11.70 3.19 -13.20
CA LEU A 58 -10.51 3.74 -13.85
C LEU A 58 -9.79 2.69 -14.71
N VAL A 59 -9.70 1.45 -14.22
CA VAL A 59 -9.17 0.32 -15.00
C VAL A 59 -10.04 0.07 -16.23
N ALA A 60 -11.37 0.15 -16.09
CA ALA A 60 -12.29 0.04 -17.22
C ALA A 60 -12.06 1.10 -18.32
N GLN A 61 -11.43 2.23 -17.96
CA GLN A 61 -11.04 3.32 -18.87
C GLN A 61 -9.58 3.24 -19.33
N GLY A 62 -8.87 2.14 -19.05
CA GLY A 62 -7.51 1.92 -19.52
C GLY A 62 -6.42 2.47 -18.58
N CYS A 63 -6.79 2.96 -17.40
CA CYS A 63 -5.81 3.57 -16.48
C CYS A 63 -4.94 2.52 -15.79
N SER A 64 -3.67 2.86 -15.59
CA SER A 64 -2.77 2.10 -14.71
C SER A 64 -2.99 2.52 -13.27
N ILE A 65 -2.89 1.57 -12.33
CA ILE A 65 -3.29 1.75 -10.93
C ILE A 65 -2.16 1.38 -9.98
N ASN A 66 -1.98 2.21 -8.96
CA ASN A 66 -1.27 1.86 -7.74
C ASN A 66 -2.24 1.92 -6.56
N ASN A 67 -2.83 0.79 -6.15
CA ASN A 67 -3.63 0.77 -4.94
C ASN A 67 -2.72 0.96 -3.73
N THR A 68 -2.88 2.03 -2.96
CA THR A 68 -2.13 2.30 -1.73
C THR A 68 -3.01 2.14 -0.49
N PHE A 69 -2.43 2.27 0.70
CA PHE A 69 -3.12 2.09 1.98
C PHE A 69 -3.80 0.71 2.10
N CYS A 70 -3.17 -0.30 1.49
CA CYS A 70 -3.52 -1.69 1.69
C CYS A 70 -2.72 -2.21 2.89
N PHE A 71 -3.41 -2.67 3.92
CA PHE A 71 -2.83 -3.18 5.16
C PHE A 71 -3.29 -4.58 5.51
N THR A 72 -4.36 -5.07 4.85
CA THR A 72 -4.98 -6.35 5.16
C THR A 72 -5.04 -7.26 3.92
N VAL A 73 -5.11 -8.57 4.16
CA VAL A 73 -5.35 -9.59 3.13
C VAL A 73 -6.71 -9.36 2.45
N SER A 74 -7.72 -8.95 3.21
CA SER A 74 -9.07 -8.66 2.69
C SER A 74 -9.08 -7.45 1.73
N GLN A 75 -8.35 -6.38 2.06
CA GLN A 75 -8.12 -5.25 1.16
C GLN A 75 -7.40 -5.71 -0.12
N PHE A 76 -6.35 -6.53 0.01
CA PHE A 76 -5.61 -7.02 -1.13
C PHE A 76 -6.51 -7.84 -2.08
N ALA A 77 -7.31 -8.75 -1.53
CA ALA A 77 -8.29 -9.54 -2.29
C ALA A 77 -9.33 -8.65 -2.99
N ALA A 78 -9.85 -7.63 -2.30
CA ALA A 78 -10.77 -6.66 -2.90
C ALA A 78 -10.13 -5.86 -4.03
N GLY A 79 -8.86 -5.48 -3.88
CA GLY A 79 -8.07 -4.80 -4.92
C GLY A 79 -7.85 -5.67 -6.14
N LEU A 80 -7.50 -6.95 -5.97
CA LEU A 80 -7.41 -7.92 -7.06
C LEU A 80 -8.74 -8.00 -7.82
N ALA A 81 -9.85 -8.16 -7.08
CA ALA A 81 -11.18 -8.27 -7.67
C ALA A 81 -11.59 -6.99 -8.42
N ALA A 82 -11.30 -5.80 -7.88
CA ALA A 82 -11.59 -4.53 -8.53
C ALA A 82 -10.83 -4.36 -9.85
N VAL A 83 -9.54 -4.72 -9.88
CA VAL A 83 -8.75 -4.70 -11.12
C VAL A 83 -9.30 -5.68 -12.14
N GLU A 84 -9.61 -6.92 -11.76
CA GLU A 84 -10.12 -7.90 -12.72
C GLU A 84 -11.51 -7.55 -13.26
N ARG A 85 -12.42 -7.03 -12.43
CA ARG A 85 -13.72 -6.51 -12.90
C ARG A 85 -13.53 -5.33 -13.85
N GLY A 86 -12.64 -4.40 -13.53
CA GLY A 86 -12.31 -3.27 -14.39
C GLY A 86 -11.74 -3.72 -15.74
N ARG A 87 -10.82 -4.69 -15.74
CA ARG A 87 -10.26 -5.26 -16.98
C ARG A 87 -11.30 -6.00 -17.81
N ALA A 88 -12.19 -6.76 -17.18
CA ALA A 88 -13.30 -7.42 -17.87
C ALA A 88 -14.21 -6.39 -18.55
N LYS A 89 -14.51 -5.27 -17.87
CA LYS A 89 -15.28 -4.17 -18.44
C LYS A 89 -14.54 -3.47 -19.58
N ALA A 90 -13.24 -3.18 -19.43
CA ALA A 90 -12.41 -2.61 -20.50
C ALA A 90 -12.45 -3.47 -21.77
N ARG A 91 -12.29 -4.80 -21.64
CA ARG A 91 -12.37 -5.73 -22.78
C ARG A 91 -13.73 -5.68 -23.48
N ARG A 92 -14.83 -5.66 -22.73
CA ARG A 92 -16.19 -5.54 -23.29
C ARG A 92 -16.41 -4.22 -24.04
N LEU A 93 -15.75 -3.16 -23.60
CA LEU A 93 -15.82 -1.83 -24.21
C LEU A 93 -14.78 -1.60 -25.31
N GLY A 94 -13.93 -2.59 -25.62
CA GLY A 94 -12.86 -2.44 -26.61
C GLY A 94 -11.74 -1.47 -26.18
N VAL A 95 -11.59 -1.20 -24.87
CA VAL A 95 -10.54 -0.32 -24.34
C VAL A 95 -9.22 -1.09 -24.25
N ASP A 96 -8.16 -0.55 -24.85
CA ASP A 96 -6.83 -1.15 -24.78
C ASP A 96 -6.23 -1.02 -23.37
N ILE A 97 -5.90 -2.18 -22.79
CA ILE A 97 -5.28 -2.33 -21.47
C ILE A 97 -3.97 -3.13 -21.55
N ALA A 98 -3.43 -3.37 -22.76
CA ALA A 98 -2.25 -4.22 -22.95
C ALA A 98 -0.99 -3.66 -22.24
N GLN A 99 -0.85 -2.34 -22.23
CA GLN A 99 0.27 -1.66 -21.58
C GLN A 99 -0.02 -1.20 -20.16
N ALA A 100 -1.26 -1.33 -19.68
CA ALA A 100 -1.62 -0.93 -18.34
C ALA A 100 -0.84 -1.74 -17.28
N ARG A 101 -0.57 -1.10 -16.15
CA ARG A 101 0.10 -1.72 -14.99
C ARG A 101 -0.78 -1.58 -13.76
N TYR A 102 -0.77 -2.63 -12.95
CA TYR A 102 -1.54 -2.70 -11.73
C TYR A 102 -0.63 -3.17 -10.61
N VAL A 103 -0.50 -2.35 -9.58
CA VAL A 103 0.21 -2.71 -8.35
C VAL A 103 -0.67 -2.46 -7.14
N ILE A 104 -0.57 -3.33 -6.15
CA ILE A 104 -1.17 -3.12 -4.83
C ILE A 104 -0.04 -2.97 -3.82
N SER A 105 0.03 -1.79 -3.20
CA SER A 105 1.06 -1.40 -2.25
C SER A 105 0.71 -1.83 -0.84
N PHE A 106 1.32 -2.92 -0.37
CA PHE A 106 1.30 -3.29 1.04
C PHE A 106 2.33 -2.45 1.79
N MET A 107 1.86 -1.55 2.67
CA MET A 107 2.72 -0.67 3.45
C MET A 107 3.24 -1.39 4.69
N ILE A 108 4.04 -2.44 4.46
CA ILE A 108 4.44 -3.45 5.44
C ILE A 108 4.98 -2.83 6.73
N GLY A 109 5.94 -1.90 6.65
CA GLY A 109 6.54 -1.32 7.84
C GLY A 109 5.71 -0.24 8.52
N ARG A 110 4.65 0.28 7.87
CA ARG A 110 3.62 1.08 8.57
C ARG A 110 2.64 0.18 9.31
N PHE A 111 2.34 -1.01 8.78
CA PHE A 111 1.51 -1.99 9.47
C PHE A 111 2.11 -2.43 10.80
N GLY A 112 3.38 -2.85 10.85
CA GLY A 112 3.98 -3.28 12.12
C GLY A 112 4.31 -2.13 13.09
N ALA A 113 4.43 -0.90 12.59
CA ALA A 113 4.75 0.28 13.41
C ALA A 113 3.53 1.06 13.91
N ASP A 114 2.31 0.66 13.53
CA ASP A 114 1.10 1.36 13.99
C ASP A 114 0.89 1.14 15.49
N GLU A 115 0.70 2.25 16.22
CA GLU A 115 0.55 2.21 17.68
C GLU A 115 -0.68 1.43 18.15
N ALA A 116 -1.72 1.27 17.32
CA ALA A 116 -2.88 0.46 17.69
C ALA A 116 -2.49 -1.00 17.90
N PHE A 117 -1.49 -1.49 17.17
CA PHE A 117 -0.99 -2.85 17.34
C PHE A 117 -0.44 -3.03 18.77
N ASP A 118 0.46 -2.13 19.18
CA ASP A 118 1.04 -2.14 20.52
C ASP A 118 0.00 -1.88 21.62
N ARG A 119 -0.93 -0.95 21.41
CA ARG A 119 -1.99 -0.63 22.38
C ARG A 119 -2.90 -1.84 22.63
N GLN A 120 -3.33 -2.52 21.58
CA GLN A 120 -4.19 -3.71 21.73
C GLN A 120 -3.43 -4.88 22.36
N ALA A 121 -2.15 -5.09 21.98
CA ALA A 121 -1.31 -6.09 22.63
C ALA A 121 -1.16 -5.85 24.14
N ARG A 122 -0.84 -4.60 24.54
CA ARG A 122 -0.73 -4.21 25.95
C ARG A 122 -2.03 -4.41 26.73
N ALA A 123 -3.18 -4.08 26.14
CA ALA A 123 -4.48 -4.27 26.77
C ALA A 123 -4.78 -5.75 27.08
N LEU A 124 -4.18 -6.68 26.33
CA LEU A 124 -4.29 -8.12 26.52
C LEU A 124 -3.15 -8.72 27.38
N GLY A 125 -2.26 -7.88 27.90
CA GLY A 125 -1.06 -8.33 28.63
C GLY A 125 -0.04 -9.06 27.74
N ILE A 126 -0.07 -8.83 26.42
CA ILE A 126 0.84 -9.47 25.46
C ILE A 126 2.06 -8.57 25.23
N GLY A 127 3.25 -9.08 25.54
CA GLY A 127 4.51 -8.46 25.14
C GLY A 127 4.76 -8.65 23.65
N LEU A 128 4.84 -7.54 22.91
CA LEU A 128 5.09 -7.54 21.46
C LEU A 128 6.52 -7.04 21.20
N SER A 129 7.42 -7.94 20.82
CA SER A 129 8.79 -7.58 20.43
C SER A 129 8.84 -7.03 19.00
N THR A 130 9.98 -6.42 18.62
CA THR A 130 10.24 -6.06 17.22
C THR A 130 10.16 -7.29 16.31
N GLU A 131 10.69 -8.42 16.75
CA GLU A 131 10.64 -9.67 15.98
C GLU A 131 9.20 -10.15 15.75
N ASP A 132 8.34 -10.07 16.77
CA ASP A 132 6.92 -10.42 16.64
C ASP A 132 6.21 -9.56 15.59
N LYS A 133 6.52 -8.27 15.54
CA LYS A 133 5.99 -7.35 14.53
C LYS A 133 6.47 -7.72 13.13
N ARG A 134 7.73 -8.12 12.98
CA ARG A 134 8.26 -8.60 11.68
C ARG A 134 7.62 -9.91 11.26
N TRP A 135 7.39 -10.83 12.18
CA TRP A 135 6.62 -12.04 11.89
C TRP A 135 5.17 -11.74 11.50
N ALA A 136 4.51 -10.78 12.15
CA ALA A 136 3.17 -10.34 11.78
C ALA A 136 3.13 -9.78 10.35
N GLU A 137 4.08 -8.91 10.02
CA GLU A 137 4.25 -8.34 8.68
C GLU A 137 4.47 -9.40 7.61
N LEU A 138 5.35 -10.37 7.87
CA LEU A 138 5.64 -11.48 6.96
C LEU A 138 4.45 -12.45 6.83
N ALA A 139 3.64 -12.62 7.88
CA ALA A 139 2.43 -13.44 7.83
C ALA A 139 1.38 -12.87 6.89
N VAL A 140 1.13 -11.56 6.97
CA VAL A 140 0.23 -10.87 6.03
C VAL A 140 0.78 -10.93 4.60
N TYR A 141 2.09 -10.73 4.43
CA TYR A 141 2.76 -10.90 3.14
C TYR A 141 2.55 -12.29 2.55
N ASP A 142 2.78 -13.37 3.31
CA ASP A 142 2.63 -14.74 2.82
C ASP A 142 1.18 -15.08 2.44
N ALA A 143 0.21 -14.62 3.25
CA ALA A 143 -1.20 -14.74 2.91
C ALA A 143 -1.53 -14.02 1.59
N ILE A 144 -0.98 -12.82 1.36
CA ILE A 144 -1.10 -12.10 0.09
C ILE A 144 -0.45 -12.87 -1.07
N GLN A 145 0.72 -13.46 -0.86
CA GLN A 145 1.39 -14.27 -1.89
C GLN A 145 0.54 -15.48 -2.27
N THR A 146 -0.07 -16.12 -1.29
CA THR A 146 -1.00 -17.24 -1.53
C THR A 146 -2.14 -16.81 -2.47
N LEU A 147 -2.75 -15.64 -2.23
CA LEU A 147 -3.76 -15.08 -3.14
C LEU A 147 -3.23 -14.83 -4.56
N LEU A 148 -2.03 -14.25 -4.70
CA LEU A 148 -1.42 -13.96 -6.00
C LEU A 148 -1.07 -15.22 -6.80
N THR A 149 -0.68 -16.29 -6.11
CA THR A 149 -0.35 -17.57 -6.75
C THR A 149 -1.58 -18.42 -7.10
N ALA A 150 -2.74 -18.15 -6.48
CA ALA A 150 -3.96 -18.93 -6.70
C ALA A 150 -4.58 -18.72 -8.08
N THR A 151 -4.36 -17.57 -8.72
CA THR A 151 -4.90 -17.29 -10.06
C THR A 151 -3.97 -16.36 -10.84
N PRO A 152 -3.70 -16.62 -12.13
CA PRO A 152 -2.92 -15.72 -12.97
C PRO A 152 -3.52 -14.31 -12.99
N SER A 153 -2.75 -13.34 -12.49
CA SER A 153 -3.16 -11.94 -12.41
C SER A 153 -2.04 -11.05 -12.97
N PRO A 154 -2.37 -9.95 -13.68
CA PRO A 154 -1.38 -8.93 -14.06
C PRO A 154 -0.97 -8.06 -12.86
N VAL A 155 -1.67 -8.17 -11.73
CA VAL A 155 -1.39 -7.39 -10.52
C VAL A 155 -0.11 -7.89 -9.87
N ARG A 156 0.74 -6.95 -9.46
CA ARG A 156 1.92 -7.25 -8.63
C ARG A 156 1.79 -6.62 -7.25
N LEU A 157 2.33 -7.30 -6.25
CA LEU A 157 2.50 -6.73 -4.92
C LEU A 157 3.64 -5.71 -4.96
N LEU A 158 3.44 -4.54 -4.37
CA LEU A 158 4.49 -3.57 -4.11
C LEU A 158 4.68 -3.43 -2.59
N ILE A 159 5.82 -3.87 -2.08
CA ILE A 159 6.17 -3.63 -0.69
C ILE A 159 6.65 -2.18 -0.54
N ALA A 160 6.08 -1.46 0.43
CA ALA A 160 6.41 -0.07 0.72
C ALA A 160 6.62 0.17 2.23
N SER A 161 7.23 1.30 2.57
CA SER A 161 7.54 1.68 3.95
C SER A 161 8.46 0.68 4.67
N ILE A 162 9.45 0.17 3.94
CA ILE A 162 10.45 -0.79 4.41
C ILE A 162 11.22 -0.24 5.63
N LYS A 163 11.56 -1.13 6.56
CA LYS A 163 12.30 -0.83 7.79
C LYS A 163 13.61 -1.61 7.84
N ILE A 164 14.62 -0.97 8.39
CA ILE A 164 15.87 -1.60 8.83
C ILE A 164 15.80 -1.69 10.35
N ASP A 165 16.14 -2.85 10.88
CA ASP A 165 16.24 -3.11 12.31
C ASP A 165 17.71 -3.40 12.67
N GLY A 166 18.01 -3.41 13.97
CA GLY A 166 19.37 -3.61 14.50
C GLY A 166 20.15 -2.29 14.63
N GLU A 167 21.25 -2.36 15.37
CA GLU A 167 22.13 -1.22 15.62
C GLU A 167 23.54 -1.47 15.07
N GLY A 168 24.15 -0.41 14.54
CA GLY A 168 25.51 -0.46 13.99
C GLY A 168 25.59 -1.11 12.60
N GLN A 169 26.60 -0.72 11.82
CA GLN A 169 26.74 -1.14 10.41
C GLN A 169 26.83 -2.67 10.21
N ASP A 170 27.22 -3.40 11.25
CA ASP A 170 27.35 -4.86 11.22
C ASP A 170 26.12 -5.63 11.73
N GLY A 171 25.28 -5.00 12.57
CA GLY A 171 24.10 -5.62 13.18
C GLY A 171 22.78 -5.29 12.49
N GLU A 172 22.79 -4.28 11.62
CA GLU A 172 21.63 -3.90 10.82
C GLU A 172 21.19 -5.00 9.85
N HIS A 173 19.87 -5.18 9.75
CA HIS A 173 19.22 -6.13 8.87
C HIS A 173 17.85 -5.62 8.41
N CYS A 174 17.33 -6.18 7.34
CA CYS A 174 16.07 -5.76 6.75
C CYS A 174 15.21 -6.98 6.36
N TRP A 175 14.40 -7.48 7.29
CA TRP A 175 13.56 -8.67 7.05
C TRP A 175 12.60 -8.47 5.88
N HIS A 176 12.14 -7.24 5.63
CA HIS A 176 11.27 -6.96 4.48
C HIS A 176 11.92 -7.27 3.14
N LEU A 177 13.25 -7.22 3.05
CA LEU A 177 14.02 -7.55 1.84
C LEU A 177 14.66 -8.94 1.93
N GLU A 178 15.15 -9.32 3.10
CA GLU A 178 15.88 -10.57 3.35
C GLU A 178 14.98 -11.80 3.51
N ARG A 179 13.67 -11.61 3.71
CA ARG A 179 12.69 -12.69 3.93
C ARG A 179 11.49 -12.61 2.97
N THR A 180 11.58 -11.75 1.98
CA THR A 180 10.65 -11.70 0.86
C THR A 180 11.44 -11.74 -0.46
N GLY A 181 10.77 -11.87 -1.60
CA GLY A 181 11.50 -12.11 -2.85
C GLY A 181 10.73 -12.79 -3.97
N GLU A 182 9.44 -13.07 -3.76
CA GLU A 182 8.61 -13.73 -4.77
C GLU A 182 8.58 -12.91 -6.08
N ARG A 183 8.46 -13.60 -7.22
CA ARG A 183 8.49 -12.97 -8.56
C ARG A 183 7.36 -11.94 -8.78
N THR A 184 6.30 -12.06 -8.00
CA THR A 184 5.13 -11.19 -7.94
C THR A 184 5.38 -9.90 -7.12
N THR A 185 6.51 -9.81 -6.41
CA THR A 185 6.85 -8.73 -5.49
C THR A 185 7.75 -7.69 -6.14
N LEU A 186 7.40 -6.42 -5.94
CA LEU A 186 8.18 -5.24 -6.22
C LEU A 186 8.46 -4.49 -4.91
N TYR A 187 9.44 -3.58 -4.91
CA TYR A 187 9.79 -2.78 -3.74
C TYR A 187 9.83 -1.30 -4.08
N THR A 188 9.32 -0.47 -3.16
CA THR A 188 9.61 0.96 -3.15
C THR A 188 10.75 1.22 -2.17
N LEU A 189 11.91 1.60 -2.70
CA LEU A 189 13.13 1.80 -1.92
C LEU A 189 13.38 3.31 -1.73
N PRO A 190 13.14 3.88 -0.53
CA PRO A 190 13.58 5.25 -0.26
C PRO A 190 15.11 5.30 -0.10
N ALA A 191 15.69 6.49 -0.21
CA ALA A 191 17.14 6.68 -0.21
C ALA A 191 17.89 5.95 0.94
N PRO A 192 17.43 5.96 2.20
CA PRO A 192 18.11 5.23 3.27
C PRO A 192 18.17 3.72 3.06
N ILE A 193 17.16 3.13 2.42
CA ILE A 193 17.17 1.69 2.10
C ILE A 193 18.15 1.40 0.96
N ILE A 194 18.23 2.29 -0.04
CA ILE A 194 19.22 2.17 -1.13
C ILE A 194 20.64 2.26 -0.54
N GLU A 195 20.88 3.23 0.34
CA GLU A 195 22.17 3.38 1.03
C GLU A 195 22.53 2.14 1.85
N PHE A 196 21.58 1.59 2.61
CA PHE A 196 21.76 0.33 3.31
C PHE A 196 22.17 -0.81 2.37
N LEU A 197 21.48 -0.99 1.24
CA LEU A 197 21.83 -2.01 0.24
C LEU A 197 23.25 -1.81 -0.31
N LEU A 198 23.63 -0.57 -0.65
CA LEU A 198 24.98 -0.25 -1.13
C LEU A 198 26.06 -0.52 -0.07
N ARG A 199 25.79 -0.20 1.21
CA ARG A 199 26.71 -0.51 2.32
C ARG A 199 26.89 -2.01 2.48
N ARG A 200 25.79 -2.77 2.48
CA ARG A 200 25.79 -4.23 2.59
C ARG A 200 26.55 -4.91 1.45
N GLU A 201 26.34 -4.44 0.22
CA GLU A 201 27.06 -4.90 -0.97
C GLU A 201 28.58 -4.67 -0.83
N ARG A 202 28.99 -3.44 -0.48
CA ARG A 202 30.41 -3.08 -0.30
C ARG A 202 31.10 -3.85 0.81
N ALA A 203 30.36 -4.25 1.84
CA ALA A 203 30.86 -5.07 2.94
C ALA A 203 30.87 -6.58 2.62
N GLY A 204 30.57 -6.99 1.39
CA GLY A 204 30.53 -8.41 0.99
C GLY A 204 29.37 -9.21 1.61
N ARG A 205 28.31 -8.53 2.07
CA ARG A 205 27.12 -9.14 2.70
C ARG A 205 25.84 -8.70 1.99
N PRO A 206 25.69 -9.00 0.68
CA PRO A 206 24.57 -8.52 -0.12
C PRO A 206 23.23 -8.99 0.46
N VAL A 207 22.21 -8.15 0.33
CA VAL A 207 20.84 -8.51 0.68
C VAL A 207 20.21 -9.15 -0.54
N LEU A 208 19.88 -10.43 -0.43
CA LEU A 208 19.32 -11.22 -1.52
C LEU A 208 17.84 -11.52 -1.24
N PRO A 209 17.00 -11.58 -2.29
CA PRO A 209 15.65 -12.10 -2.16
C PRO A 209 15.67 -13.52 -1.58
N ALA A 210 14.75 -13.80 -0.66
CA ALA A 210 14.65 -15.11 -0.03
C ALA A 210 13.28 -15.77 -0.28
N ALA A 211 13.27 -17.09 -0.09
CA ALA A 211 12.05 -17.86 -0.06
C ALA A 211 11.22 -17.54 1.19
N ARG A 212 9.92 -17.82 1.11
CA ARG A 212 9.00 -17.69 2.25
C ARG A 212 9.44 -18.57 3.41
N LEU A 213 9.32 -18.02 4.62
CA LEU A 213 9.63 -18.72 5.87
C LEU A 213 8.35 -19.15 6.56
N ALA A 214 8.39 -20.32 7.20
CA ALA A 214 7.32 -20.74 8.10
C ALA A 214 7.32 -19.84 9.35
N ILE A 215 6.17 -19.25 9.66
CA ILE A 215 6.01 -18.44 10.87
C ILE A 215 5.95 -19.38 12.07
N PRO A 216 6.71 -19.13 13.15
CA PRO A 216 6.63 -19.95 14.36
C PRO A 216 5.20 -19.99 14.92
N VAL A 217 4.67 -21.19 15.16
CA VAL A 217 3.27 -21.39 15.60
C VAL A 217 2.96 -20.59 16.87
N GLN A 218 3.87 -20.59 17.84
CA GLN A 218 3.71 -19.83 19.09
C GLN A 218 3.60 -18.32 18.86
N VAL A 219 4.33 -17.79 17.86
CA VAL A 219 4.25 -16.38 17.49
C VAL A 219 2.90 -16.11 16.80
N LEU A 220 2.49 -16.97 15.87
CA LEU A 220 1.20 -16.82 15.19
C LEU A 220 0.01 -16.89 16.15
N ASP A 221 -0.01 -17.87 17.07
CA ASP A 221 -1.05 -18.03 18.10
C ASP A 221 -1.13 -16.79 19.00
N LYS A 222 0.03 -16.25 19.40
CA LYS A 222 0.10 -15.00 20.16
C LYS A 222 -0.49 -13.82 19.37
N LEU A 223 -0.12 -13.69 18.10
CA LEU A 223 -0.56 -12.59 17.22
C LEU A 223 -2.07 -12.66 16.92
N LEU A 224 -2.62 -13.86 16.71
CA LEU A 224 -4.05 -14.07 16.41
C LEU A 224 -4.99 -13.67 17.55
N ARG A 225 -4.47 -13.46 18.77
CA ARG A 225 -5.22 -12.91 19.91
C ARG A 225 -5.44 -11.40 19.81
N ILE A 226 -4.69 -10.71 18.95
CA ILE A 226 -4.73 -9.26 18.81
C ILE A 226 -5.58 -8.90 17.59
N ASP A 227 -6.71 -8.23 17.81
CA ASP A 227 -7.68 -7.93 16.76
C ASP A 227 -7.08 -7.16 15.58
N TYR A 228 -6.15 -6.23 15.83
CA TYR A 228 -5.41 -5.51 14.79
C TYR A 228 -4.72 -6.46 13.81
N PHE A 229 -4.01 -7.47 14.33
CA PHE A 229 -3.36 -8.45 13.49
C PHE A 229 -4.38 -9.40 12.84
N LYS A 230 -5.37 -9.86 13.60
CA LYS A 230 -6.40 -10.78 13.11
C LYS A 230 -7.16 -10.20 11.90
N GLN A 231 -7.57 -8.94 11.99
CA GLN A 231 -8.23 -8.20 10.90
C GLN A 231 -7.33 -8.06 9.67
N ALA A 232 -6.02 -7.91 9.87
CA ALA A 232 -5.06 -7.78 8.78
C ALA A 232 -4.73 -9.11 8.10
N TYR A 233 -4.58 -10.18 8.89
CA TYR A 233 -4.11 -11.49 8.40
C TYR A 233 -5.22 -12.37 7.83
N GLN A 234 -6.42 -12.37 8.42
CA GLN A 234 -7.49 -13.27 8.00
C GLN A 234 -8.21 -12.72 6.76
N LEU A 235 -8.33 -13.55 5.71
CA LEU A 235 -9.22 -13.25 4.59
C LEU A 235 -10.67 -13.24 5.09
N GLY A 236 -11.39 -12.15 4.86
CA GLY A 236 -12.71 -11.90 5.47
C GLY A 236 -12.64 -11.43 6.93
N GLY A 237 -11.44 -11.19 7.48
CA GLY A 237 -11.26 -10.65 8.83
C GLY A 237 -11.65 -9.18 8.98
N LEU A 238 -11.89 -8.48 7.87
CA LEU A 238 -12.32 -7.10 7.81
C LEU A 238 -13.25 -6.91 6.61
N GLU A 239 -14.45 -6.41 6.86
CA GLU A 239 -15.44 -6.12 5.81
C GLU A 239 -15.08 -4.86 5.00
N PRO A 240 -15.47 -4.77 3.72
CA PRO A 240 -15.13 -3.65 2.85
C PRO A 240 -15.45 -2.27 3.43
N GLU A 241 -16.63 -2.12 4.05
CA GLU A 241 -17.12 -0.86 4.66
C GLU A 241 -16.20 -0.38 5.80
N ARG A 242 -15.40 -1.29 6.35
CA ARG A 242 -14.50 -1.02 7.48
C ARG A 242 -13.03 -0.87 7.06
N PHE A 243 -12.71 -1.01 5.77
CA PHE A 243 -11.33 -0.86 5.29
C PHE A 243 -10.73 0.50 5.66
N ALA A 244 -11.49 1.59 5.49
CA ALA A 244 -11.03 2.93 5.83
C ALA A 244 -10.93 3.18 7.35
N GLN A 245 -11.48 2.27 8.16
CA GLN A 245 -11.51 2.37 9.63
C GLN A 245 -10.38 1.57 10.30
N HIS A 246 -9.67 0.72 9.54
CA HIS A 246 -8.53 -0.01 10.09
C HIS A 246 -7.48 1.00 10.61
N PRO A 247 -6.92 0.84 11.83
CA PRO A 247 -6.08 1.87 12.43
C PRO A 247 -4.91 2.32 11.54
N ALA A 248 -4.20 1.38 10.91
CA ALA A 248 -3.12 1.71 9.98
C ALA A 248 -3.57 2.50 8.73
N PHE A 249 -4.81 2.27 8.26
CA PHE A 249 -5.39 3.07 7.19
C PHE A 249 -5.61 4.51 7.65
N VAL A 250 -6.25 4.68 8.81
CA VAL A 250 -6.54 5.99 9.41
C VAL A 250 -5.24 6.77 9.62
N THR A 251 -4.23 6.15 10.26
CA THR A 251 -2.91 6.76 10.47
C THR A 251 -2.25 7.17 9.16
N ALA A 252 -2.30 6.31 8.13
CA ALA A 252 -1.71 6.62 6.83
C ALA A 252 -2.44 7.73 6.07
N LEU A 253 -3.77 7.78 6.17
CA LEU A 253 -4.59 8.84 5.60
C LEU A 253 -4.32 10.17 6.29
N GLN A 254 -4.28 10.21 7.62
CA GLN A 254 -3.94 11.41 8.39
C GLN A 254 -2.58 11.97 8.00
N TYR A 255 -1.56 11.10 7.86
CA TYR A 255 -0.25 11.52 7.36
C TYR A 255 -0.33 12.14 5.96
N ALA A 256 -1.09 11.54 5.05
CA ALA A 256 -1.24 12.06 3.69
C ALA A 256 -2.00 13.40 3.66
N CYS A 257 -3.05 13.55 4.47
CA CYS A 257 -3.75 14.83 4.62
C CYS A 257 -2.83 15.91 5.18
N GLY A 258 -2.03 15.60 6.20
CA GLY A 258 -1.06 16.52 6.79
C GLY A 258 -0.03 16.99 5.77
N ALA A 259 0.61 16.05 5.05
CA ALA A 259 1.55 16.38 3.98
C ALA A 259 0.91 17.20 2.85
N ARG A 260 -0.37 16.96 2.54
CA ARG A 260 -1.08 17.76 1.54
C ARG A 260 -1.36 19.18 2.04
N ALA A 261 -1.76 19.34 3.30
CA ALA A 261 -1.98 20.64 3.90
C ALA A 261 -0.68 21.47 3.97
N GLU A 262 0.46 20.84 4.27
CA GLU A 262 1.78 21.50 4.20
C GLU A 262 2.09 21.99 2.78
N LEU A 263 1.83 21.17 1.77
CA LEU A 263 2.01 21.56 0.36
C LEU A 263 1.07 22.72 -0.03
N ASP A 264 -0.18 22.69 0.42
CA ASP A 264 -1.12 23.77 0.16
C ASP A 264 -0.62 25.09 0.78
N GLY A 265 -0.19 25.06 2.05
CA GLY A 265 0.37 26.24 2.72
C GLY A 265 1.62 26.78 2.02
N PHE A 266 2.45 25.90 1.44
CA PHE A 266 3.56 26.32 0.58
C PHE A 266 3.08 27.00 -0.70
N ILE A 267 2.07 26.46 -1.39
CA ILE A 267 1.50 27.07 -2.60
C ILE A 267 0.88 28.45 -2.29
N GLU A 268 0.13 28.57 -1.21
CA GLU A 268 -0.43 29.85 -0.74
C GLU A 268 0.67 30.87 -0.42
N SER A 269 1.78 30.42 0.18
CA SER A 269 2.94 31.30 0.46
C SER A 269 3.60 31.86 -0.79
N LEU A 270 3.39 31.22 -1.95
CA LEU A 270 3.81 31.69 -3.27
C LEU A 270 2.78 32.63 -3.93
N GLY A 271 1.66 32.94 -3.26
CA GLY A 271 0.59 33.79 -3.80
C GLY A 271 -0.26 33.10 -4.87
N MET A 272 -0.27 31.77 -4.91
CA MET A 272 -1.04 30.98 -5.87
C MET A 272 -2.36 30.48 -5.28
N ASP A 273 -3.41 30.45 -6.08
CA ASP A 273 -4.72 29.93 -5.66
C ASP A 273 -4.69 28.40 -5.51
N LEU A 274 -5.35 27.93 -4.45
CA LEU A 274 -5.56 26.50 -4.24
C LEU A 274 -6.70 25.95 -5.11
N PRO A 275 -6.61 24.68 -5.53
CA PRO A 275 -7.72 24.02 -6.21
C PRO A 275 -8.95 23.93 -5.29
N GLN A 276 -10.13 24.19 -5.87
CA GLN A 276 -11.41 24.04 -5.19
C GLN A 276 -11.61 22.58 -4.72
N ARG A 277 -11.94 22.39 -3.43
CA ARG A 277 -12.23 21.08 -2.85
C ARG A 277 -13.73 20.91 -2.59
N PRO A 278 -14.28 19.68 -2.71
CA PRO A 278 -15.65 19.42 -2.28
C PRO A 278 -15.80 19.69 -0.77
N VAL A 279 -16.90 20.31 -0.34
CA VAL A 279 -17.14 20.77 1.05
C VAL A 279 -16.99 19.65 2.11
N ASN A 280 -17.23 18.39 1.73
CA ASN A 280 -17.13 17.23 2.63
C ASN A 280 -15.68 16.78 2.90
N ALA A 281 -14.70 17.35 2.21
CA ALA A 281 -13.28 17.01 2.27
C ALA A 281 -12.66 17.14 3.67
N LEU A 282 -13.10 18.14 4.44
CA LEU A 282 -12.50 18.49 5.74
C LEU A 282 -12.85 17.49 6.85
N ARG A 283 -13.95 16.72 6.71
CA ARG A 283 -14.36 15.73 7.72
C ARG A 283 -13.60 14.40 7.64
N ALA A 284 -13.03 14.06 6.49
CA ALA A 284 -12.36 12.77 6.29
C ALA A 284 -11.01 12.64 7.04
N CYS A 285 -10.33 13.76 7.32
CA CYS A 285 -9.03 13.77 8.00
C CYS A 285 -9.14 14.07 9.51
N ALA A 286 -10.21 14.75 9.93
CA ALA A 286 -10.54 14.94 11.34
C ALA A 286 -11.23 13.67 11.84
N GLY A 287 -10.46 12.60 12.08
CA GLY A 287 -10.97 11.34 12.62
C GLY A 287 -11.97 11.61 13.73
N GLY A 288 -13.23 11.27 13.47
CA GLY A 288 -14.38 11.67 14.28
C GLY A 288 -14.16 11.35 15.75
N ARG A 289 -13.73 12.34 16.52
CA ARG A 289 -14.09 12.49 17.92
C ARG A 289 -15.37 13.31 17.91
N THR A 290 -16.50 12.63 17.96
CA THR A 290 -17.71 13.16 18.58
C THR A 290 -17.97 12.31 19.80
#